data_AF-Q8NR84-F1
#
_entry.id   AF-Q8NR84-F1
#
_cell.length_a   1.000
_cell.length_b   1.000
_cell.length_c   1.000
_cell.angle_alpha   90.00
_cell.angle_beta   90.00
_cell.angle_gamma   90.00
#
_symmetry.space_group_name_H-M   'P 1'
#
loop_
_entity.id
_entity.type
_entity.pdbx_description
1 polymer ?
#
loop_
_entity_poly.entity_id
_entity_poly.type
_entity_poly.pdbx_seq_one_letter_code
_entity_poly.pdbx_strand_id
1 'polypeptide(L)'
;MISFTGLGVVISGFFTSISTATTWPVIAFLYSGLLNIAVPSGGSKFIIEAPYIIPTPVDLGADMGLVLQAYQMSDGATNLLIPFFALPYLANFKIKFSQVVGYTVPPVLVVIAVICIYLFLRASII
;
A
#
# COMPACT_ATOMS: atom_id res chain seq x y z
N MET A 1 0.78 -20.24 -8.01
CA MET A 1 0.52 -19.01 -7.22
C MET A 1 1.32 -19.08 -5.94
N ILE A 2 1.80 -17.95 -5.41
CA ILE A 2 2.60 -17.88 -4.18
C ILE A 2 1.90 -18.55 -2.97
N SER A 3 0.56 -18.57 -2.98
CA SER A 3 -0.27 -19.22 -1.97
C SER A 3 -0.01 -20.72 -1.79
N PHE A 4 0.60 -21.40 -2.76
CA PHE A 4 0.85 -22.85 -2.71
C PHE A 4 2.32 -23.22 -2.50
N THR A 5 3.23 -22.25 -2.39
CA THR A 5 4.68 -22.51 -2.30
C THR A 5 5.22 -22.42 -0.87
N GLY A 6 4.39 -22.07 0.11
CA GLY A 6 4.82 -21.75 1.48
C GLY A 6 5.47 -20.37 1.63
N LEU A 7 5.76 -19.67 0.54
CA LEU A 7 6.42 -18.36 0.57
C LEU A 7 5.57 -17.28 1.25
N GLY A 8 4.24 -17.35 1.14
CA GLY A 8 3.34 -16.44 1.88
C GLY A 8 3.52 -16.54 3.39
N VAL A 9 3.73 -17.75 3.93
CA VAL A 9 3.97 -17.97 5.37
C VAL A 9 5.30 -17.34 5.79
N VAL A 10 6.35 -17.50 4.99
CA VAL A 10 7.68 -16.90 5.25
C VAL A 10 7.58 -15.37 5.28
N ILE A 11 6.89 -14.78 4.30
CA ILE A 11 6.70 -13.32 4.22
C ILE A 11 5.86 -12.82 5.41
N SER A 12 4.77 -13.50 5.76
CA SER A 12 3.95 -13.15 6.93
C SER A 12 4.76 -13.23 8.22
N GLY A 13 5.58 -14.27 8.38
CA GLY A 13 6.47 -14.42 9.55
C GLY A 13 7.50 -13.31 9.64
N PHE A 14 8.10 -12.91 8.51
CA PHE A 14 8.99 -11.76 8.43
C PHE A 14 8.29 -10.48 8.91
N PHE A 15 7.11 -10.15 8.37
CA PHE A 15 6.38 -8.96 8.76
C PHE A 15 5.95 -8.98 10.23
N THR A 16 5.47 -10.11 10.71
CA THR A 16 5.10 -10.31 12.12
C THR A 16 6.29 -10.06 13.03
N SER A 17 7.49 -10.53 12.66
CA SER A 17 8.70 -10.36 13.49
C SER A 17 9.20 -8.91 13.63
N ILE A 18 8.86 -8.03 12.69
CA ILE A 18 9.31 -6.63 12.68
C ILE A 18 8.20 -5.64 13.09
N SER A 19 6.98 -6.13 13.32
CA SER A 19 5.78 -5.31 13.51
C SER A 19 5.10 -5.58 14.86
N THR A 20 4.26 -4.66 15.28
CA THR A 20 3.30 -4.83 16.39
C THR A 20 1.89 -4.56 15.87
N ALA A 21 0.86 -4.82 16.69
CA ALA A 21 -0.52 -4.46 16.35
C ALA A 21 -0.67 -2.99 15.93
N THR A 22 0.09 -2.10 16.59
CA THR A 22 0.07 -0.66 16.35
C THR A 22 0.85 -0.23 15.11
N THR A 23 2.00 -0.85 14.82
CA THR A 23 2.85 -0.46 13.69
C THR A 23 2.48 -1.14 12.39
N TRP A 24 1.79 -2.29 12.45
CA TRP A 24 1.48 -3.09 11.27
C TRP A 24 0.66 -2.36 10.20
N PRO A 25 -0.42 -1.62 10.51
CA PRO A 25 -1.16 -0.87 9.49
C PRO A 25 -0.28 0.13 8.72
N VAL A 26 0.68 0.77 9.39
CA VAL A 26 1.63 1.70 8.75
C VAL A 26 2.60 0.96 7.84
N ILE A 27 3.14 -0.18 8.32
CA ILE A 27 4.07 -1.00 7.53
C ILE A 27 3.36 -1.57 6.30
N ALA A 28 2.14 -2.08 6.46
CA ALA A 28 1.31 -2.58 5.36
C ALA A 28 1.02 -1.48 4.32
N PHE A 29 0.68 -0.26 4.76
CA PHE A 29 0.49 0.89 3.88
C PHE A 29 1.74 1.21 3.04
N LEU A 30 2.90 1.32 3.70
CA LEU A 30 4.16 1.65 3.01
C LEU A 30 4.59 0.55 2.04
N TYR A 31 4.52 -0.71 2.50
CA TYR A 31 4.87 -1.87 1.69
C TYR A 31 3.97 -1.99 0.45
N SER A 32 2.66 -1.96 0.66
CA SER A 32 1.69 -2.12 -0.42
C SER A 32 1.73 -0.94 -1.39
N GLY A 33 2.01 0.27 -0.89
CA GLY A 33 2.24 1.46 -1.71
C GLY A 33 3.47 1.31 -2.61
N LEU A 34 4.57 0.75 -2.10
CA LEU A 34 5.76 0.44 -2.89
C LEU A 34 5.46 -0.62 -3.95
N LEU A 35 4.75 -1.70 -3.57
CA LEU A 35 4.39 -2.76 -4.50
C LEU A 35 3.45 -2.26 -5.61
N ASN A 36 2.57 -1.28 -5.31
CA ASN A 36 1.67 -0.68 -6.29
C ASN A 36 2.39 -0.03 -7.48
N ILE A 37 3.61 0.49 -7.27
CA ILE A 37 4.42 1.05 -8.36
C ILE A 37 4.80 -0.04 -9.38
N ALA A 38 5.00 -1.29 -8.90
CA ALA A 38 5.30 -2.45 -9.74
C ALA A 38 4.03 -3.15 -10.27
N VAL A 39 2.97 -3.19 -9.47
CA VAL A 39 1.69 -3.84 -9.80
C VAL A 39 0.54 -2.85 -9.62
N PRO A 40 0.26 -2.01 -10.64
CA PRO A 40 -0.65 -0.87 -10.55
C PRO A 40 -2.11 -1.28 -10.74
N SER A 41 -2.59 -2.20 -9.89
CA SER A 41 -3.93 -2.76 -9.93
C SER A 41 -4.29 -3.30 -8.55
N GLY A 42 -5.23 -2.66 -7.85
CA GLY A 42 -5.62 -3.09 -6.50
C GLY A 42 -6.15 -4.53 -6.45
N GLY A 43 -6.97 -4.95 -7.41
CA GLY A 43 -7.45 -6.35 -7.42
C GLY A 43 -6.33 -7.36 -7.64
N SER A 44 -5.50 -7.16 -8.67
CA SER A 44 -4.40 -8.07 -9.01
C SER A 44 -3.33 -8.10 -7.92
N LYS A 45 -3.01 -6.94 -7.36
CA LYS A 45 -2.06 -6.79 -6.27
C LYS A 45 -2.58 -7.45 -5.01
N PHE A 46 -3.86 -7.28 -4.67
CA PHE A 46 -4.45 -7.90 -3.48
C PHE A 46 -4.36 -9.43 -3.54
N ILE A 47 -4.54 -10.04 -4.71
CA ILE A 47 -4.36 -11.50 -4.86
C ILE A 47 -2.93 -11.94 -4.55
N ILE A 48 -1.93 -11.10 -4.86
CA ILE A 48 -0.51 -11.36 -4.58
C ILE A 48 -0.22 -11.16 -3.09
N GLU A 49 -0.78 -10.12 -2.47
CA GLU A 49 -0.48 -9.73 -1.09
C GLU A 49 -1.33 -10.44 -0.02
N ALA A 50 -2.56 -10.82 -0.34
CA ALA A 50 -3.51 -11.45 0.58
C ALA A 50 -2.92 -12.64 1.37
N PRO A 51 -2.08 -13.52 0.77
CA PRO A 51 -1.48 -14.64 1.49
C PRO A 51 -0.57 -14.25 2.67
N TYR A 52 -0.15 -12.99 2.79
CA TYR A 52 0.66 -12.51 3.92
C TYR A 52 0.10 -11.24 4.58
N ILE A 53 -0.66 -10.39 3.88
CA ILE A 53 -1.32 -9.23 4.48
C ILE A 53 -2.45 -9.65 5.44
N ILE A 54 -3.18 -10.73 5.14
CA ILE A 54 -4.32 -11.18 5.96
C ILE A 54 -3.87 -11.98 7.20
N PRO A 55 -2.87 -12.87 7.15
CA PRO A 55 -2.47 -13.62 8.34
C PRO A 55 -1.74 -12.77 9.39
N THR A 56 -0.88 -11.83 8.97
CA THR A 56 -0.09 -10.99 9.90
C THR A 56 -0.93 -10.24 10.97
N PRO A 57 -2.06 -9.58 10.66
CA PRO A 57 -2.88 -8.95 11.70
C PRO A 57 -3.55 -9.94 12.65
N VAL A 58 -3.82 -11.17 12.20
CA VAL A 58 -4.34 -12.23 13.08
C VAL A 58 -3.28 -12.64 14.09
N ASP A 59 -2.03 -12.78 13.65
CA ASP A 59 -0.90 -13.17 14.52
C ASP A 59 -0.52 -12.05 15.50
N LEU A 60 -0.62 -10.79 15.08
CA LEU A 60 -0.28 -9.62 15.89
C LEU A 60 -1.43 -9.12 16.80
N GLY A 61 -2.66 -9.59 16.59
CA GLY A 61 -3.85 -9.02 17.22
C GLY A 61 -4.18 -7.61 16.73
N ALA A 62 -3.84 -7.27 15.49
CA ALA A 62 -4.11 -5.97 14.88
C ALA A 62 -5.53 -5.91 14.28
N ASP A 63 -6.09 -4.70 14.16
CA ASP A 63 -7.40 -4.50 13.53
C ASP A 63 -7.33 -4.77 12.01
N MET A 64 -8.01 -5.84 11.57
CA MET A 64 -8.06 -6.24 10.17
C MET A 64 -8.65 -5.13 9.27
N GLY A 65 -9.68 -4.43 9.75
CA GLY A 65 -10.33 -3.36 8.98
C GLY A 65 -9.38 -2.20 8.68
N LEU A 66 -8.56 -1.81 9.66
CA LEU A 66 -7.56 -0.76 9.56
C LEU A 66 -6.42 -1.17 8.63
N VAL A 67 -6.03 -2.45 8.62
CA VAL A 67 -5.04 -2.98 7.67
C VAL A 67 -5.58 -2.99 6.24
N LEU A 68 -6.83 -3.40 6.02
CA LEU A 68 -7.45 -3.34 4.69
C LEU A 68 -7.68 -1.89 4.23
N GLN A 69 -7.94 -0.98 5.16
CA GLN A 69 -7.98 0.45 4.87
C GLN A 69 -6.60 0.97 4.48
N ALA A 70 -5.56 0.61 5.24
CA ALA A 70 -4.16 0.94 4.92
C ALA A 70 -3.77 0.47 3.52
N TYR A 71 -4.13 -0.77 3.17
CA TYR A 71 -3.95 -1.32 1.82
C TYR A 71 -4.58 -0.41 0.75
N GLN A 72 -5.88 -0.12 0.85
CA GLN A 72 -6.59 0.68 -0.16
C GLN A 72 -6.09 2.13 -0.25
N MET A 73 -5.76 2.73 0.89
CA MET A 73 -5.21 4.08 0.95
C MET A 73 -3.83 4.14 0.28
N SER A 74 -3.04 3.05 0.35
CA SER A 74 -1.75 2.96 -0.32
C SER A 74 -1.87 3.03 -1.84
N ASP A 75 -2.83 2.30 -2.43
CA ASP A 75 -3.12 2.32 -3.87
C ASP A 75 -3.49 3.73 -4.32
N GLY A 76 -4.43 4.35 -3.61
CA GLY A 76 -4.89 5.70 -3.92
C GLY A 76 -3.75 6.72 -3.90
N ALA A 77 -2.87 6.64 -2.89
CA ALA A 77 -1.75 7.55 -2.76
C ALA A 77 -0.71 7.36 -3.88
N THR A 78 -0.25 6.14 -4.13
CA THR A 78 0.87 5.92 -5.07
C THR A 78 0.43 5.84 -6.54
N ASN A 79 -0.87 5.72 -6.83
CA ASN A 79 -1.40 5.81 -8.20
C ASN A 79 -1.05 7.13 -8.91
N LEU A 80 -0.80 8.21 -8.17
CA LEU A 80 -0.38 9.50 -8.73
C LEU A 80 1.09 9.52 -9.18
N LEU A 81 1.88 8.50 -8.83
CA LEU A 81 3.29 8.37 -9.24
C LEU A 81 3.45 7.62 -10.58
N ILE A 82 2.38 7.02 -11.09
CA ILE A 82 2.36 6.19 -12.29
C ILE A 82 1.42 6.79 -13.35
N PRO A 83 1.64 6.53 -14.65
CA PRO A 83 0.98 7.28 -15.71
C PRO A 83 -0.49 6.91 -15.97
N PHE A 84 -1.04 5.88 -15.33
CA PHE A 84 -2.35 5.31 -15.68
C PHE A 84 -3.50 6.31 -15.54
N PHE A 85 -3.54 7.09 -14.46
CA PHE A 85 -4.56 8.12 -14.29
C PHE A 85 -4.42 9.26 -15.31
N ALA A 86 -3.20 9.49 -15.79
CA ALA A 86 -2.86 10.62 -16.64
C ALA A 86 -3.09 10.36 -18.13
N LEU A 87 -3.21 9.09 -18.56
CA LEU A 87 -3.26 8.71 -19.98
C LEU A 87 -4.22 9.55 -20.85
N PRO A 88 -5.47 9.83 -20.42
CA PRO A 88 -6.38 10.68 -21.22
C PRO A 88 -5.87 12.11 -21.39
N TYR A 89 -5.28 12.69 -20.34
CA TYR A 89 -4.72 14.04 -20.36
C TYR A 89 -3.45 14.11 -21.21
N LEU A 90 -2.56 13.11 -21.08
CA LEU A 90 -1.34 13.03 -21.88
C LEU A 90 -1.66 12.96 -23.38
N ALA A 91 -2.68 12.17 -23.75
CA ALA A 91 -3.13 12.04 -25.14
C ALA A 91 -3.76 13.34 -25.67
N ASN A 92 -4.63 13.99 -24.89
CA ASN A 92 -5.33 15.20 -25.33
C ASN A 92 -4.42 16.43 -25.41
N PHE A 93 -3.54 16.62 -24.42
CA PHE A 93 -2.65 17.79 -24.35
C PHE A 93 -1.29 17.55 -25.00
N LYS A 94 -1.03 16.33 -25.50
CA LYS A 94 0.25 15.93 -26.14
C LYS A 94 1.48 16.22 -25.28
N ILE A 95 1.34 16.05 -23.96
CA ILE A 95 2.41 16.24 -22.98
C ILE A 95 2.99 14.88 -22.55
N LYS A 96 4.26 14.89 -22.13
CA LYS A 96 4.91 13.69 -21.58
C LYS A 96 4.61 13.57 -20.09
N PHE A 97 4.51 12.34 -19.59
CA PHE A 97 4.32 12.10 -18.15
C PHE A 97 5.42 12.71 -17.28
N SER A 98 6.65 12.80 -17.78
CA SER A 98 7.77 13.45 -17.10
C SER A 98 7.51 14.93 -16.79
N GLN A 99 6.60 15.59 -17.52
CA GLN A 99 6.19 16.97 -17.26
C GLN A 99 5.11 17.08 -16.19
N VAL A 100 4.48 15.97 -15.80
CA VAL A 100 3.36 15.92 -14.84
C VAL A 100 3.79 15.34 -13.50
N VAL A 101 4.60 14.28 -13.50
CA VAL A 101 4.97 13.54 -12.29
C VAL A 101 5.64 14.41 -11.22
N GLY A 102 6.41 15.43 -11.63
CA GLY A 102 7.03 16.38 -10.69
C GLY A 102 6.02 17.15 -9.84
N TYR A 103 4.80 17.36 -10.34
CA TYR A 103 3.71 18.01 -9.60
C TYR A 103 2.93 17.05 -8.70
N THR A 104 2.99 15.74 -8.97
CA THR A 104 2.28 14.74 -8.17
C THR A 104 3.12 14.21 -7.02
N VAL A 105 4.45 14.21 -7.12
CA VAL A 105 5.32 13.72 -6.04
C VAL A 105 5.14 14.48 -4.72
N PRO A 106 5.19 15.84 -4.65
CA PRO A 106 5.00 16.56 -3.39
C PRO A 106 3.69 16.25 -2.65
N PRO A 107 2.49 16.29 -3.29
CA PRO A 107 1.26 15.94 -2.60
C PRO A 107 1.22 14.47 -2.18
N VAL A 108 1.81 13.54 -2.95
CA VAL A 108 1.90 12.13 -2.55
C VAL A 108 2.72 11.96 -1.27
N LEU A 109 3.86 12.65 -1.14
CA LEU A 109 4.67 12.61 0.08
C LEU A 109 3.92 13.16 1.30
N VAL A 110 3.16 14.24 1.13
CA VAL A 110 2.31 14.80 2.18
C VAL A 110 1.21 13.81 2.57
N VAL A 111 0.53 13.22 1.59
CA VAL A 111 -0.53 12.23 1.82
C VAL A 111 0.03 10.99 2.52
N ILE A 112 1.20 10.49 2.12
CA ILE A 112 1.89 9.38 2.81
C ILE A 112 2.14 9.74 4.27
N ALA A 113 2.70 10.92 4.56
CA ALA A 113 2.97 11.34 5.93
C ALA A 113 1.69 11.43 6.78
N VAL A 114 0.63 12.05 6.23
CA VAL A 114 -0.66 12.18 6.91
C VAL A 114 -1.30 10.82 7.18
N ILE A 115 -1.27 9.91 6.20
CA ILE A 115 -1.86 8.56 6.35
C ILE A 115 -1.07 7.74 7.36
N CYS A 116 0.26 7.79 7.35
CA CYS A 116 1.07 7.11 8.36
C CYS A 116 0.73 7.57 9.78
N ILE A 117 0.59 8.89 9.99
CA ILE A 117 0.19 9.45 11.29
C ILE A 117 -1.22 8.99 11.66
N TYR A 118 -2.17 9.08 10.73
CA TYR A 118 -3.55 8.64 10.93
C TYR A 118 -3.62 7.15 11.33
N LEU A 119 -2.97 6.26 10.58
CA LEU A 119 -2.97 4.83 10.82
C LEU A 119 -2.33 4.49 12.17
N PHE A 120 -1.20 5.12 12.51
CA PHE A 120 -0.52 4.91 13.79
C PHE A 120 -1.39 5.33 14.98
N LEU A 121 -1.98 6.53 14.91
CA LEU A 121 -2.85 7.04 15.97
C LEU A 121 -4.11 6.18 16.12
N ARG A 122 -4.73 5.77 15.01
CA ARG A 122 -5.91 4.90 15.03
C ARG A 122 -5.60 3.52 15.60
N ALA A 123 -4.45 2.95 15.28
CA ALA A 123 -4.02 1.66 15.80
C ALA A 123 -3.56 1.71 17.26
N SER A 124 -3.39 2.90 17.84
CA SER A 124 -2.98 3.08 19.25
C SER A 124 -4.18 3.18 20.21
N ILE A 125 -5.40 3.35 19.69
CA ILE A 125 -6.63 3.57 20.47
C ILE A 125 -7.66 2.44 20.31
N ILE A 126 -7.31 1.40 19.55
CA ILE A 126 -8.09 0.17 19.35
C ILE A 126 -7.35 -0.94 20.08
#